data_AF-A0A136LQL9-F1
#
_entry.id   AF-A0A136LQL9-F1
#
_cell.length_a   1.000
_cell.length_b   1.000
_cell.length_c   1.000
_cell.angle_alpha   90.00
_cell.angle_beta   90.00
_cell.angle_gamma   90.00
#
_symmetry.space_group_name_H-M   'P 1'
#
loop_
_entity.id
_entity.type
_entity.pdbx_description
1 polymer ?
#
loop_
_entity_poly.entity_id
_entity_poly.type
_entity_poly.pdbx_seq_one_letter_code
_entity_poly.pdbx_strand_id
1 'polypeptide(L)'
;AYHPRPPRLPRFRWETVDYPSMPLLCAATGLECNGHESPPGFVNAPGGDFSLLPTSPNIDRGAVIPGINDSYLGAAPDIGRFEYGGP
;
A
#
# COMPACT_ATOMS: atom_id res chain seq x y z
N ALA A 1 8.26 -0.23 16.65
CA ALA A 1 9.72 -0.29 16.45
C ALA A 1 10.00 -0.90 15.08
N TYR A 2 10.81 -0.26 14.25
CA TYR A 2 11.26 -0.86 12.99
C TYR A 2 12.11 -2.10 13.31
N HIS A 3 11.63 -3.29 12.98
CA HIS A 3 12.41 -4.52 13.03
C HIS A 3 13.17 -4.64 11.71
N PRO A 4 14.50 -4.43 11.67
CA PRO A 4 15.26 -4.65 10.46
C PRO A 4 15.16 -6.13 10.07
N ARG A 5 14.77 -6.40 8.81
CA ARG A 5 14.70 -7.76 8.28
C ARG A 5 16.08 -8.43 8.37
N PRO A 6 16.16 -9.71 8.78
CA PRO A 6 17.43 -10.43 8.77
C PRO A 6 17.97 -10.52 7.32
N PRO A 7 19.29 -10.45 7.11
CA PRO A 7 19.93 -10.23 5.80
C PRO A 7 19.78 -11.36 4.77
N ARG A 8 18.97 -12.38 5.03
CA ARG A 8 18.86 -13.58 4.20
C ARG A 8 17.45 -13.88 3.68
N LEU A 9 16.47 -13.03 3.96
CA LEU A 9 15.13 -13.18 3.40
C LEU A 9 14.96 -12.25 2.20
N PRO A 10 14.47 -12.76 1.06
CA PRO A 10 14.24 -11.94 -0.11
C PRO A 10 13.18 -10.87 0.18
N ARG A 11 13.18 -9.79 -0.59
CA ARG A 11 12.18 -8.73 -0.42
C ARG A 11 10.79 -9.24 -0.77
N PHE A 12 10.72 -10.03 -1.84
CA PHE A 12 9.58 -10.80 -2.31
C PHE A 12 10.03 -12.21 -2.72
N ARG A 13 9.18 -13.20 -2.51
CA ARG A 13 9.35 -14.54 -3.09
C ARG A 13 8.06 -14.90 -3.82
N TRP A 14 8.19 -15.30 -5.07
CA TRP A 14 7.08 -15.86 -5.84
C TRP A 14 7.51 -17.23 -6.35
N GLU A 15 6.70 -18.25 -6.05
CA GLU A 15 7.06 -19.66 -6.26
C GLU A 15 8.43 -19.99 -5.63
N THR A 16 9.40 -20.43 -6.43
CA THR A 16 10.77 -20.77 -6.00
C THR A 16 11.79 -19.67 -6.32
N VAL A 17 11.35 -18.50 -6.79
CA VAL A 17 12.22 -17.39 -7.22
C VAL A 17 12.19 -16.24 -6.23
N ASP A 18 13.37 -15.77 -5.87
CA ASP A 18 13.60 -14.65 -4.96
C ASP A 18 13.78 -13.34 -5.74
N TYR A 19 13.00 -12.32 -5.42
CA TYR A 19 13.07 -10.99 -6.05
C TYR A 19 13.53 -9.95 -5.01
N PRO A 20 14.63 -9.22 -5.25
CA PRO A 20 15.15 -8.29 -4.26
C PRO A 20 14.41 -6.94 -4.25
N SER A 21 13.52 -6.68 -5.21
CA SER A 21 12.74 -5.43 -5.29
C SER A 21 11.41 -5.61 -6.03
N MET A 22 10.46 -4.71 -5.79
CA MET A 22 9.16 -4.70 -6.48
C MET A 22 9.32 -4.52 -8.00
N PRO A 23 10.20 -3.61 -8.52
CA PRO A 23 10.41 -3.50 -9.95
C PRO A 23 10.89 -4.81 -10.60
N LEU A 24 11.73 -5.61 -9.91
CA LEU A 24 12.17 -6.90 -10.43
C LEU A 24 11.08 -7.96 -10.37
N LEU A 25 10.23 -7.94 -9.33
CA LEU A 25 9.04 -8.80 -9.28
C LEU A 25 8.10 -8.47 -10.44
N CYS A 26 7.77 -7.20 -10.65
CA CYS A 26 6.91 -6.73 -11.72
C CYS A 26 7.47 -7.08 -13.11
N ALA A 27 8.76 -6.80 -13.36
CA ALA A 27 9.36 -7.08 -14.66
C ALA A 27 9.34 -8.57 -15.03
N ALA A 28 9.47 -9.46 -14.04
CA ALA A 28 9.52 -10.90 -14.27
C ALA A 28 8.14 -11.57 -14.31
N THR A 29 7.16 -11.04 -13.58
CA THR A 29 5.87 -11.73 -13.34
C THR A 29 4.64 -10.94 -13.79
N GLY A 30 4.77 -9.64 -14.00
CA GLY A 30 3.65 -8.71 -14.17
C GLY A 30 2.87 -8.40 -12.89
N LEU A 31 3.24 -9.00 -11.75
CA LEU A 31 2.59 -8.76 -10.45
C LEU A 31 3.08 -7.45 -9.84
N GLU A 32 2.20 -6.79 -9.07
CA GLU A 32 2.54 -5.63 -8.23
C GLU A 32 3.21 -4.46 -9.00
N CYS A 33 2.98 -4.33 -10.31
CA CYS A 33 3.54 -3.24 -11.10
C CYS A 33 3.04 -1.85 -10.70
N ASN A 34 1.90 -1.78 -10.00
CA ASN A 34 1.35 -0.57 -9.38
C ASN A 34 1.46 -0.61 -7.85
N GLY A 35 2.26 -1.53 -7.30
CA GLY A 35 2.40 -1.71 -5.85
C GLY A 35 3.18 -0.55 -5.21
N HIS A 36 2.79 -0.19 -3.99
CA HIS A 36 3.45 0.86 -3.20
C HIS A 36 3.96 0.29 -1.88
N GLU A 37 5.21 0.61 -1.54
CA GLU A 37 5.88 0.09 -0.33
C GLU A 37 6.19 1.17 0.71
N SER A 38 5.76 2.40 0.46
CA SER A 38 5.88 3.51 1.40
C SER A 38 5.04 3.22 2.66
N PRO A 39 5.50 3.64 3.86
CA PRO A 39 4.68 3.56 5.05
C PRO A 39 3.31 4.23 4.84
N PRO A 40 2.20 3.63 5.29
CA PRO A 40 0.85 4.06 4.92
C PRO A 40 0.41 5.37 5.58
N GLY A 41 1.12 5.86 6.59
CA GLY A 41 0.80 7.13 7.25
C GLY A 41 -0.53 7.10 8.01
N PHE A 42 -0.79 6.05 8.80
CA PHE A 42 -1.96 5.99 9.68
C PHE A 42 -1.83 6.87 10.92
N VAL A 43 -2.95 7.35 11.46
CA VAL A 43 -3.01 8.15 12.69
C VAL A 43 -2.51 7.36 13.90
N ASN A 44 -3.07 6.18 14.17
CA ASN A 44 -2.65 5.33 15.28
C ASN A 44 -3.02 3.85 15.06
N ALA A 45 -2.34 3.20 14.12
CA ALA A 45 -2.58 1.79 13.80
C ALA A 45 -2.45 0.84 15.02
N PRO A 46 -1.46 0.99 15.93
CA PRO A 46 -1.40 0.16 17.14
C PRO A 46 -2.62 0.31 18.07
N GLY A 47 -3.27 1.49 18.05
CA GLY A 47 -4.51 1.74 18.77
C GLY A 47 -5.78 1.41 17.99
N GLY A 48 -5.68 0.84 16.79
CA GLY A 48 -6.81 0.49 15.93
C GLY A 48 -7.35 1.63 15.07
N ASP A 49 -6.73 2.82 15.12
CA ASP A 49 -7.10 3.94 14.26
C ASP A 49 -6.29 3.89 12.95
N PHE A 50 -6.95 3.36 11.92
CA PHE A 50 -6.40 3.23 10.57
C PHE A 50 -6.80 4.39 9.64
N SER A 51 -7.30 5.49 10.20
CA SER A 51 -7.51 6.73 9.44
C SER A 51 -6.17 7.27 8.94
N LEU A 52 -6.17 7.95 7.80
CA LEU A 52 -4.95 8.51 7.21
C LEU A 52 -4.56 9.83 7.87
N LEU A 53 -3.26 10.05 8.05
CA LEU A 53 -2.70 11.37 8.33
C LEU A 53 -2.85 12.27 7.09
N PRO A 54 -2.91 13.61 7.24
CA PRO A 54 -2.96 14.53 6.11
C PRO A 54 -1.75 14.44 5.16
N THR A 55 -0.63 13.89 5.65
CA THR A 55 0.61 13.68 4.89
C THR A 55 0.75 12.24 4.37
N SER A 56 -0.29 11.42 4.51
CA SER A 56 -0.25 10.03 4.07
C SER A 56 0.00 9.98 2.55
N PRO A 57 0.91 9.10 2.09
CA PRO A 57 1.06 8.86 0.67
C PRO A 57 -0.18 8.19 0.06
N ASN A 58 -1.05 7.56 0.85
CA ASN A 58 -2.16 6.78 0.31
C ASN A 58 -3.34 7.63 -0.16
N ILE A 59 -3.32 8.94 0.10
CA ILE A 59 -4.34 9.87 -0.36
C ILE A 59 -4.33 9.97 -1.89
N ASP A 60 -5.50 9.92 -2.53
CA ASP A 60 -5.72 10.10 -3.97
C ASP A 60 -4.87 9.17 -4.86
N ARG A 61 -4.64 7.93 -4.43
CA ARG A 61 -3.69 7.00 -5.09
C ARG A 61 -4.30 5.69 -5.56
N GLY A 62 -5.50 5.36 -5.11
CA GLY A 62 -6.17 4.11 -5.40
C GLY A 62 -6.68 4.02 -6.83
N ALA A 63 -7.02 2.80 -7.23
CA ALA A 63 -7.82 2.57 -8.42
C ALA A 63 -9.31 2.55 -8.04
N VAL A 64 -10.14 3.07 -8.94
CA VAL A 64 -11.60 2.88 -8.84
C VAL A 64 -11.92 1.41 -9.14
N ILE A 65 -12.61 0.78 -8.20
CA ILE A 65 -13.14 -0.57 -8.27
C ILE A 65 -14.67 -0.44 -8.29
N PRO A 66 -15.31 -0.60 -9.46
CA PRO A 66 -16.75 -0.42 -9.60
C PRO A 66 -17.56 -1.24 -8.59
N GLY A 67 -18.47 -0.58 -7.87
CA GLY A 67 -19.32 -1.19 -6.84
C GLY A 67 -18.68 -1.32 -5.45
N ILE A 68 -17.42 -0.90 -5.29
CA ILE A 68 -16.68 -1.05 -4.01
C ILE A 68 -16.29 0.31 -3.42
N ASN A 69 -15.56 1.13 -4.18
CA ASN A 69 -15.09 2.45 -3.75
C ASN A 69 -15.52 3.53 -4.75
N ASP A 70 -16.77 3.46 -5.22
CA ASP A 70 -17.35 4.42 -6.17
C ASP A 70 -17.49 5.83 -5.58
N SER A 71 -17.61 5.91 -4.26
CA SER A 71 -17.74 7.15 -3.50
C SER A 71 -16.43 7.46 -2.80
N TYR A 72 -15.65 8.36 -3.38
CA TYR A 72 -14.41 8.87 -2.80
C TYR A 72 -14.36 10.40 -2.92
N LEU A 73 -13.47 11.02 -2.15
CA LEU A 73 -13.19 12.44 -2.23
C LEU A 73 -11.92 12.66 -3.05
N GLY A 74 -11.77 13.84 -3.66
CA GLY A 74 -10.55 14.17 -4.39
C GLY A 74 -10.48 13.56 -5.79
N ALA A 75 -9.27 13.18 -6.21
CA ALA A 75 -8.94 12.73 -7.55
C ALA A 75 -9.07 11.22 -7.75
N ALA A 76 -8.87 10.42 -6.70
CA ALA A 76 -9.00 8.97 -6.73
C ALA A 76 -9.31 8.41 -5.33
N PRO A 77 -9.83 7.18 -5.20
CA PRO A 77 -10.00 6.56 -3.88
C PRO A 77 -8.69 6.49 -3.11
N ASP A 78 -8.75 6.62 -1.79
CA ASP A 78 -7.59 6.46 -0.94
C ASP A 78 -7.24 4.97 -0.78
N ILE A 79 -5.94 4.65 -0.78
CA ILE A 79 -5.49 3.29 -0.49
C ILE A 79 -5.63 3.01 1.01
N GLY A 80 -6.65 2.27 1.41
CA GLY A 80 -6.85 1.90 2.81
C GLY A 80 -8.29 1.52 3.11
N ARG A 81 -8.66 1.65 4.39
CA ARG A 81 -10.02 1.38 4.87
C ARG A 81 -10.92 2.62 4.83
N PHE A 82 -10.34 3.79 5.04
CA PHE A 82 -11.06 5.05 5.21
C PHE A 82 -10.53 6.09 4.24
N GLU A 83 -11.45 6.83 3.62
CA GLU A 83 -11.15 8.02 2.84
C GLU A 83 -10.76 9.17 3.78
N TYR A 84 -9.66 9.86 3.47
CA TYR A 84 -9.24 11.04 4.21
C TYR A 84 -10.27 12.16 4.02
N GLY A 85 -10.79 12.67 5.14
CA GLY A 85 -11.87 13.67 5.13
C GLY A 85 -13.25 13.10 4.80
N GLY A 86 -13.35 11.78 4.56
CA GLY A 86 -14.61 11.06 4.50
C GLY A 86 -15.20 10.80 5.90
N PRO A 87 -16.49 10.44 5.98
CA PRO A 87 -17.15 10.07 7.24
C PRO A 87 -16.65 8.76 7.84
#